data_AF-A0A7J5YKV6-F1
#
_entry.id   AF-A0A7J5YKV6-F1
#
_cell.length_a   1.000
_cell.length_b   1.000
_cell.length_c   1.000
_cell.angle_alpha   90.00
_cell.angle_beta   90.00
_cell.angle_gamma   90.00
#
_symmetry.space_group_name_H-M   'P 1'
#
loop_
_entity.id
_entity.type
_entity.pdbx_description
1 polymer ?
#
loop_
_entity_poly.entity_id
_entity_poly.type
_entity_poly.pdbx_seq_one_letter_code
_entity_poly.pdbx_strand_id
1 'polypeptide(L)'
;MNPLIKDISMKMNLKDREGRDIQYERITESIRKTLTFWKRRKLKLRGKIIVVNGLLMSKLIYVLNVLDVPERVLKEIDKIISELLWDGRGVKIAKEVLENGYKDGGLKLINLDRKRKHVGSR
;
A
#
# COMPACT_ATOMS: atom_id res chain seq x y z
N MET A 1 -5.61 14.14 22.21
CA MET A 1 -5.06 12.90 21.60
C MET A 1 -5.38 11.73 22.53
N ASN A 2 -5.97 10.64 22.04
CA ASN A 2 -6.39 9.49 22.85
C ASN A 2 -5.16 8.82 23.51
N PRO A 3 -5.15 8.56 24.83
CA PRO A 3 -4.01 7.94 25.53
C PRO A 3 -3.59 6.58 24.95
N LEU A 4 -4.52 5.78 24.41
CA LEU A 4 -4.20 4.52 23.74
C LEU A 4 -3.36 4.72 22.46
N ILE A 5 -3.62 5.80 21.72
CA ILE A 5 -2.84 6.13 20.52
C ILE A 5 -1.43 6.55 20.91
N LYS A 6 -1.26 7.24 22.05
CA LYS A 6 0.04 7.69 22.57
C LYS A 6 0.92 6.52 23.03
N ASP A 7 0.32 5.49 23.63
CA ASP A 7 1.04 4.28 24.08
C ASP A 7 1.45 3.37 22.91
N ILE A 8 0.57 3.20 21.92
CA ILE A 8 0.90 2.43 20.72
C ILE A 8 2.01 3.14 19.93
N SER A 9 1.94 4.46 19.83
CA SER A 9 2.98 5.25 19.14
C SER A 9 4.33 5.26 19.87
N MET A 10 4.34 5.10 21.20
CA MET A 10 5.57 4.84 21.97
C MET A 10 6.13 3.42 21.71
N LYS A 11 5.30 2.37 21.69
CA LYS A 11 5.76 0.99 21.40
C LYS A 11 6.25 0.79 19.96
N MET A 12 5.74 1.58 19.02
CA MET A 12 6.10 1.51 17.60
C MET A 12 7.31 2.37 17.22
N ASN A 13 8.05 2.94 18.19
CA ASN A 13 9.18 3.86 17.96
C ASN A 13 8.86 5.01 16.99
N LEU A 14 7.63 5.54 16.99
CA LEU A 14 7.21 6.54 16.00
C LEU A 14 7.79 7.94 16.23
N LYS A 15 8.37 8.19 17.42
CA LYS A 15 8.92 9.50 17.79
C LYS A 15 10.32 9.73 17.23
N ASP A 16 11.10 8.67 17.06
CA ASP A 16 12.46 8.68 16.53
C ASP A 16 12.44 8.43 15.00
N ARG A 17 13.37 9.05 14.26
CA ARG A 17 13.49 8.88 12.80
C ARG A 17 13.88 7.45 12.43
N GLU A 18 14.84 6.84 13.14
CA GLU A 18 15.33 5.48 12.89
C GLU A 18 14.21 4.46 13.12
N GLY A 19 13.47 4.61 14.21
CA GLY A 19 12.30 3.79 14.52
C GLY A 19 11.21 3.84 13.46
N ARG A 20 10.93 5.02 12.90
CA ARG A 20 10.00 5.17 11.76
C ARG A 20 10.53 4.47 10.51
N ASP A 21 11.81 4.63 10.20
CA ASP A 21 12.42 4.01 9.02
C ASP A 21 12.39 2.48 9.11
N ILE A 22 12.74 1.91 10.25
CA ILE A 22 12.63 0.47 10.54
C ILE A 22 11.17 0.00 10.39
N GLN A 23 10.21 0.80 10.86
CA GLN A 23 8.80 0.46 10.76
C GLN A 23 8.34 0.43 9.29
N TYR A 24 8.74 1.42 8.48
CA TYR A 24 8.43 1.42 7.05
C TYR A 24 9.03 0.22 6.33
N GLU A 25 10.30 -0.11 6.61
CA GLU A 25 10.95 -1.29 6.03
C GLU A 25 10.21 -2.58 6.37
N ARG A 26 9.83 -2.77 7.65
CA ARG A 26 9.06 -3.93 8.09
C ARG A 26 7.73 -4.07 7.36
N ILE A 27 7.03 -2.96 7.16
CA ILE A 27 5.74 -2.94 6.46
C ILE A 27 5.94 -3.28 4.98
N THR A 28 6.89 -2.63 4.33
CA THR A 28 7.21 -2.87 2.92
C THR A 28 7.61 -4.32 2.69
N GLU A 29 8.44 -4.90 3.55
CA GLU A 29 8.83 -6.30 3.46
C GLU A 29 7.66 -7.25 3.71
N SER A 30 6.76 -6.94 4.66
CA SER A 30 5.54 -7.71 4.88
C SER A 30 4.65 -7.74 3.63
N ILE A 31 4.48 -6.59 2.96
CA ILE A 31 3.74 -6.47 1.70
C ILE A 31 4.43 -7.27 0.61
N ARG A 32 5.76 -7.13 0.46
CA ARG A 32 6.57 -7.84 -0.53
C ARG A 32 6.42 -9.35 -0.42
N LYS A 33 6.57 -9.90 0.79
CA LYS A 33 6.39 -11.35 1.04
C LYS A 33 4.99 -11.81 0.66
N THR A 34 3.98 -11.05 1.06
CA THR A 34 2.58 -11.38 0.79
C THR A 34 2.29 -11.38 -0.71
N LEU A 35 2.65 -10.30 -1.43
CA LEU A 35 2.38 -10.19 -2.86
C LEU A 35 3.22 -11.20 -3.68
N THR A 36 4.43 -11.52 -3.25
CA THR A 36 5.25 -12.58 -3.86
C THR A 36 4.58 -13.95 -3.73
N PHE A 37 3.99 -14.25 -2.57
CA PHE A 37 3.22 -15.48 -2.38
C PHE A 37 2.00 -15.55 -3.31
N TRP A 38 1.29 -14.45 -3.51
CA TRP A 38 0.16 -14.38 -4.44
C TRP A 38 0.58 -14.43 -5.90
N LYS A 39 1.75 -13.88 -6.26
CA LYS A 39 2.32 -13.96 -7.62
C LYS A 39 2.44 -15.41 -8.10
N ARG A 40 2.79 -16.35 -7.21
CA ARG A 40 2.93 -17.79 -7.53
C ARG A 40 1.63 -18.45 -7.99
N ARG A 41 0.46 -17.87 -7.68
CA ARG A 41 -0.86 -18.43 -8.03
C ARG A 41 -1.33 -18.13 -9.45
N LYS A 42 -0.51 -17.48 -10.29
CA LYS A 42 -0.83 -17.20 -11.71
C LYS A 42 -2.20 -16.54 -11.92
N LEU A 43 -2.57 -15.62 -11.04
CA LEU A 43 -3.85 -14.93 -11.09
C LEU A 43 -3.97 -14.08 -12.37
N LYS A 44 -5.19 -13.94 -12.89
CA LYS A 44 -5.50 -12.92 -13.91
C LYS A 44 -5.49 -11.52 -13.29
N LEU A 45 -5.34 -10.48 -14.10
CA LEU A 45 -5.21 -9.08 -13.67
C LEU A 45 -6.28 -8.67 -12.63
N ARG A 46 -7.56 -8.97 -12.89
CA ARG A 46 -8.66 -8.69 -11.96
C ARG A 46 -8.46 -9.36 -10.59
N GLY A 47 -8.03 -10.61 -10.57
CA GLY A 47 -7.75 -11.33 -9.32
C GLY A 47 -6.57 -10.73 -8.56
N LYS A 48 -5.52 -10.31 -9.28
CA LYS A 48 -4.38 -9.60 -8.67
C LYS A 48 -4.81 -8.28 -8.03
N ILE A 49 -5.68 -7.51 -8.70
CA ILE A 49 -6.22 -6.25 -8.16
C ILE A 49 -7.07 -6.49 -6.92
N ILE A 50 -7.89 -7.54 -6.89
CA ILE A 50 -8.67 -7.90 -5.69
C ILE A 50 -7.74 -8.23 -4.51
N VAL A 51 -6.68 -9.01 -4.75
CA VAL A 51 -5.67 -9.33 -3.74
C VAL A 51 -5.00 -8.05 -3.23
N VAL A 52 -4.55 -7.19 -4.15
CA VAL A 52 -3.92 -5.90 -3.82
C VAL A 52 -4.88 -5.08 -2.96
N ASN A 53 -6.11 -4.86 -3.39
CA ASN A 53 -7.09 -4.08 -2.64
C ASN A 53 -7.37 -4.68 -1.25
N GLY A 54 -7.60 -5.99 -1.13
CA GLY A 54 -7.86 -6.63 0.17
C GLY A 54 -6.66 -6.55 1.14
N LEU A 55 -5.45 -6.72 0.63
CA LEU A 55 -4.22 -6.67 1.42
C LEU A 55 -3.83 -5.24 1.82
N LEU A 56 -3.88 -4.30 0.88
CA LEU A 56 -3.58 -2.90 1.18
C LEU A 56 -4.66 -2.34 2.13
N MET A 57 -5.92 -2.75 2.00
CA MET A 57 -6.97 -2.30 2.93
C MET A 57 -6.74 -2.81 4.36
N SER A 58 -6.29 -4.05 4.55
CA SER A 58 -6.07 -4.63 5.88
C SER A 58 -4.75 -4.19 6.53
N LYS A 59 -3.66 -4.07 5.76
CA LYS A 59 -2.32 -3.78 6.32
C LYS A 59 -1.91 -2.32 6.23
N LEU A 60 -2.29 -1.62 5.16
CA LEU A 60 -1.81 -0.25 4.91
C LEU A 60 -2.76 0.84 5.36
N ILE A 61 -4.08 0.61 5.48
CA ILE A 61 -4.97 1.67 6.00
C ILE A 61 -4.50 2.15 7.36
N TYR A 62 -4.15 1.24 8.27
CA TYR A 62 -3.67 1.62 9.59
C TYR A 62 -2.37 2.42 9.51
N VAL A 63 -1.41 1.94 8.72
CA VAL A 63 -0.11 2.60 8.55
C VAL A 63 -0.24 3.97 7.90
N LEU A 64 -0.96 4.07 6.78
CA LEU A 64 -1.16 5.30 6.01
C LEU A 64 -2.01 6.34 6.77
N ASN A 65 -2.86 5.90 7.70
CA ASN A 65 -3.67 6.81 8.52
C ASN A 65 -2.94 7.29 9.78
N VAL A 66 -2.00 6.51 10.32
CA VAL A 66 -1.33 6.82 11.60
C VAL A 66 0.05 7.41 11.38
N LEU A 67 0.74 7.03 10.30
CA LEU A 67 2.07 7.50 9.95
C LEU A 67 1.98 8.41 8.74
N ASP A 68 2.64 9.56 8.81
CA ASP A 68 2.99 10.30 7.60
C ASP A 68 4.05 9.47 6.85
N VAL A 69 3.60 8.69 5.85
CA VAL A 69 4.46 7.76 5.12
C VAL A 69 5.23 8.54 4.05
N PRO A 70 6.57 8.53 4.07
CA PRO A 70 7.37 9.26 3.12
C PRO A 70 7.17 8.71 1.70
N GLU A 71 7.27 9.60 0.71
CA GLU A 71 7.05 9.27 -0.71
C GLU A 71 7.92 8.11 -1.20
N ARG A 72 9.14 7.98 -0.66
CA ARG A 72 10.06 6.86 -0.97
C ARG A 72 9.41 5.49 -0.72
N VAL A 73 8.66 5.36 0.36
CA VAL A 73 8.02 4.11 0.78
C VAL A 73 6.79 3.83 -0.08
N LEU A 74 6.00 4.87 -0.38
CA LEU A 74 4.86 4.76 -1.29
C LEU A 74 5.28 4.28 -2.68
N LYS A 75 6.36 4.87 -3.23
CA LYS A 75 6.93 4.47 -4.51
C LYS A 75 7.43 3.02 -4.51
N GLU A 76 8.03 2.57 -3.40
CA GLU A 76 8.47 1.18 -3.27
C GLU A 76 7.29 0.20 -3.26
N ILE A 77 6.24 0.50 -2.49
CA ILE A 77 5.01 -0.30 -2.46
C ILE A 77 4.37 -0.34 -3.85
N ASP A 78 4.30 0.79 -4.55
CA ASP A 78 3.78 0.89 -5.91
C ASP A 78 4.57 0.03 -6.91
N LYS A 79 5.90 -0.03 -6.75
CA LYS A 79 6.75 -0.91 -7.55
C LYS A 79 6.40 -2.38 -7.31
N ILE A 80 6.27 -2.81 -6.05
CA ILE A 80 5.89 -4.19 -5.70
C ILE A 80 4.51 -4.55 -6.26
N ILE A 81 3.54 -3.64 -6.17
CA ILE A 81 2.20 -3.83 -6.76
C ILE A 81 2.32 -4.01 -8.28
N SER A 82 3.07 -3.13 -8.94
CA SER A 82 3.28 -3.19 -10.39
C SER A 82 3.94 -4.51 -10.82
N GLU A 83 4.94 -4.98 -10.07
CA GLU A 83 5.59 -6.28 -10.31
C GLU A 83 4.60 -7.45 -10.19
N LEU A 84 3.67 -7.40 -9.24
CA LEU A 84 2.60 -8.40 -9.13
C LEU A 84 1.67 -8.30 -10.35
N LEU A 85 1.13 -7.12 -10.64
CA LEU A 85 0.14 -6.92 -11.71
C LEU A 85 0.65 -7.43 -13.07
N TRP A 86 1.90 -7.12 -13.39
CA TRP A 86 2.48 -7.35 -14.71
C TRP A 86 3.40 -8.57 -14.82
N ASP A 87 3.68 -9.24 -13.70
CA ASP A 87 4.67 -10.32 -13.59
C ASP A 87 6.05 -9.90 -14.11
N GLY A 88 6.41 -8.62 -13.97
CA GLY A 88 7.67 -8.05 -14.46
C GLY A 88 7.73 -7.80 -15.96
N ARG A 89 6.65 -8.04 -16.73
CA ARG A 89 6.63 -7.89 -18.21
C ARG A 89 6.29 -6.47 -18.69
N GLY A 90 6.59 -5.45 -17.88
CA GLY A 90 6.25 -4.05 -18.16
C GLY A 90 4.75 -3.72 -18.00
N VAL A 91 4.46 -2.44 -17.80
CA VAL A 91 3.10 -1.93 -17.61
C VAL A 91 2.35 -1.99 -18.94
N LYS A 92 1.14 -2.59 -18.95
CA LYS A 92 0.31 -2.69 -20.15
C LYS A 92 -0.89 -1.76 -20.16
N ILE A 93 -1.38 -1.38 -18.98
CA ILE A 93 -2.52 -0.47 -18.79
C ILE A 93 -2.05 0.59 -17.81
N ALA A 94 -2.29 1.86 -18.15
CA ALA A 94 -1.97 2.98 -17.27
C ALA A 94 -2.62 2.79 -15.89
N LYS A 95 -1.89 3.11 -14.82
CA LYS A 95 -2.35 2.91 -13.45
C LYS A 95 -3.64 3.68 -13.18
N GLU A 96 -3.72 4.92 -13.64
CA GLU A 96 -4.90 5.79 -13.55
C GLU A 96 -6.17 5.14 -14.13
N VAL A 97 -6.03 4.43 -15.26
CA VAL A 97 -7.15 3.68 -15.86
C VAL A 97 -7.57 2.51 -14.97
N LEU A 98 -6.61 1.79 -14.37
CA LEU A 98 -6.92 0.70 -13.43
C LEU A 98 -7.60 1.20 -12.16
N GLU A 99 -7.30 2.42 -11.71
CA GLU A 99 -7.86 3.05 -10.51
C GLU A 99 -9.33 3.48 -10.69
N ASN A 100 -9.76 3.72 -11.91
CA ASN A 100 -11.14 4.12 -12.23
C ASN A 100 -12.19 3.07 -11.82
N GLY A 101 -13.44 3.52 -11.73
CA GLY A 101 -14.58 2.67 -11.46
C GLY A 101 -14.90 1.72 -12.62
N TYR A 102 -15.63 0.64 -12.32
CA TYR A 102 -16.07 -0.32 -13.35
C TYR A 102 -16.91 0.33 -14.46
N LYS A 103 -17.70 1.36 -14.12
CA LYS A 103 -18.51 2.11 -15.11
C LYS A 103 -17.66 2.87 -16.11
N ASP A 104 -16.44 3.24 -15.73
CA ASP A 104 -15.50 4.02 -16.53
C ASP A 104 -14.43 3.12 -17.18
N GLY A 105 -14.67 1.81 -17.24
CA GLY A 105 -13.73 0.82 -17.81
C GLY A 105 -12.55 0.45 -16.90
N GLY A 106 -12.51 0.97 -15.67
CA GLY A 106 -11.45 0.68 -14.70
C GLY A 106 -11.69 -0.58 -13.85
N LEU A 107 -10.73 -0.88 -12.98
CA LEU A 107 -10.75 -2.08 -12.12
C LEU A 107 -10.74 -1.76 -10.62
N LYS A 108 -10.92 -0.49 -10.25
CA LYS A 108 -10.90 0.02 -8.88
C LYS A 108 -9.61 -0.31 -8.13
N LEU A 109 -8.46 -0.26 -8.80
CA LEU A 109 -7.17 -0.34 -8.11
C LEU A 109 -7.08 0.80 -7.08
N ILE A 110 -6.63 0.50 -5.88
CA ILE A 110 -6.44 1.53 -4.85
C ILE A 110 -5.30 2.48 -5.23
N ASN A 111 -5.57 3.78 -5.11
CA ASN A 111 -4.58 4.84 -5.26
C ASN A 111 -4.02 5.23 -3.88
N LEU A 112 -2.73 4.97 -3.66
CA LEU A 112 -2.05 5.24 -2.39
C LEU A 112 -1.86 6.74 -2.13
N ASP A 113 -1.63 7.55 -3.17
CA ASP A 113 -1.41 8.99 -3.05
C ASP A 113 -2.69 9.77 -2.68
N ARG A 114 -3.85 9.35 -3.21
CA ARG A 114 -5.15 9.91 -2.81
C ARG A 114 -5.49 9.59 -1.36
N LYS A 115 -5.12 8.40 -0.87
CA LYS A 115 -5.32 8.02 0.54
C LYS A 115 -4.56 8.95 1.49
N ARG A 116 -3.33 9.36 1.14
CA ARG A 116 -2.53 10.32 1.93
C ARG A 116 -3.25 11.66 2.16
N LYS A 117 -3.87 12.22 1.12
CA LYS A 117 -4.50 13.55 1.16
C LYS A 117 -5.67 13.67 2.14
N HIS A 118 -6.34 12.56 2.47
CA HIS A 118 -7.47 12.59 3.41
C HIS A 118 -7.05 12.60 4.89
N VAL A 119 -5.81 12.24 5.20
CA VAL A 119 -5.31 12.17 6.59
C VAL A 119 -4.73 13.52 7.04
N GLY A 120 -4.15 14.29 6.11
CA GLY A 120 -3.52 15.60 6.40
C GLY A 120 -4.44 16.83 6.39
N SER A 121 -5.76 16.67 6.23
CA SER A 121 -6.74 17.76 6.30
C SER A 121 -7.62 17.72 7.56
N ARG A 122 -7.06 17.26 8.68
CA ARG A 122 -7.71 17.30 10.01
C ARG A 122 -6.80 17.88 11.06
#